data_AF-A0A5J4PEA9-F1
#
_entry.id   AF-A0A5J4PEA9-F1
#
_cell.length_a   1.000
_cell.length_b   1.000
_cell.length_c   1.000
_cell.angle_alpha   90.00
_cell.angle_beta   90.00
_cell.angle_gamma   90.00
#
_symmetry.space_group_name_H-M   'P 1'
#
loop_
_entity.id
_entity.type
_entity.pdbx_description
1 polymer ?
#
loop_
_entity_poly.entity_id
_entity_poly.type
_entity_poly.pdbx_seq_one_letter_code
_entity_poly.pdbx_strand_id
1 'polypeptide(L)'
;PDTGFDSIGEFNTAKAMAKLLDRLNTAGKLTKTILYNLNPSANEVLATMTGNFQDGTVPGKIQFGSGWWFLDQKEGIQKQMNALSVLGLLSRLVGMLTDSRSFLSYPRHEYFRRVLCNLLGNDVENGEIPVSEMERICQMVKDISYYNAKNYFRF
;
A
#
# COMPACT_ATOMS: atom_id res chain seq x y z
N PRO A 1 1.11 26.38 9.77
CA PRO A 1 1.29 24.91 9.66
C PRO A 1 -0.08 24.28 9.42
N ASP A 2 -0.20 23.25 8.57
CA ASP A 2 -1.47 22.55 8.25
C ASP A 2 -2.59 23.45 7.69
N THR A 3 -2.21 24.47 6.94
CA THR A 3 -3.13 25.45 6.33
C THR A 3 -3.07 25.45 4.80
N GLY A 4 -2.59 24.37 4.19
CA GLY A 4 -2.58 24.19 2.72
C GLY A 4 -1.37 24.81 1.99
N PHE A 5 -0.28 25.10 2.72
CA PHE A 5 0.97 25.62 2.14
C PHE A 5 2.09 24.58 2.06
N ASP A 6 1.77 23.31 2.31
CA ASP A 6 2.71 22.18 2.23
C ASP A 6 2.63 21.54 0.83
N SER A 7 3.72 20.93 0.37
CA SER A 7 3.83 20.34 -0.98
C SER A 7 4.74 19.12 -0.99
N ILE A 8 4.81 18.44 -2.15
CA ILE A 8 5.68 17.28 -2.36
C ILE A 8 7.15 17.73 -2.40
N GLY A 9 7.97 17.14 -1.54
CA GLY A 9 9.42 17.30 -1.58
C GLY A 9 10.13 16.19 -2.37
N GLU A 10 11.36 16.46 -2.79
CA GLU A 10 12.24 15.50 -3.46
C GLU A 10 13.53 15.31 -2.66
N PHE A 11 13.72 14.09 -2.15
CA PHE A 11 14.84 13.76 -1.28
C PHE A 11 15.30 12.33 -1.54
N ASN A 12 16.63 12.08 -1.48
CA ASN A 12 17.16 10.72 -1.51
C ASN A 12 17.04 10.06 -0.12
N THR A 13 15.91 9.39 0.13
CA THR A 13 15.59 8.79 1.43
C THR A 13 15.95 7.30 1.54
N ALA A 14 16.23 6.62 0.44
CA ALA A 14 16.40 5.16 0.38
C ALA A 14 17.50 4.66 1.34
N LYS A 15 18.68 5.29 1.31
CA LYS A 15 19.82 4.88 2.16
C LYS A 15 19.54 5.08 3.65
N ALA A 16 18.89 6.18 4.00
CA ALA A 16 18.54 6.49 5.39
C ALA A 16 17.47 5.50 5.92
N MET A 17 16.45 5.24 5.11
CA MET A 17 15.40 4.27 5.42
C MET A 17 15.97 2.86 5.60
N ALA A 18 16.79 2.37 4.66
CA ALA A 18 17.44 1.06 4.78
C ALA A 18 18.27 0.93 6.06
N LYS A 19 19.10 1.95 6.37
CA LYS A 19 19.92 1.96 7.58
C LYS A 19 19.10 1.96 8.87
N LEU A 20 17.96 2.66 8.90
CA LEU A 20 17.07 2.67 10.05
C LEU A 20 16.43 1.29 10.26
N LEU A 21 15.82 0.73 9.20
CA LEU A 21 15.16 -0.56 9.24
C LEU A 21 16.14 -1.69 9.58
N ASP A 22 17.34 -1.68 9.01
CA ASP A 22 18.39 -2.66 9.25
C ASP A 22 18.88 -2.66 10.71
N ARG A 23 19.09 -1.48 11.31
CA ARG A 23 19.47 -1.37 12.73
C ARG A 23 18.41 -1.96 13.64
N LEU A 24 17.13 -1.70 13.36
CA LEU A 24 16.02 -2.27 14.12
C LEU A 24 15.94 -3.78 13.90
N ASN A 25 16.12 -4.25 12.66
CA ASN A 25 16.04 -5.66 12.31
C ASN A 25 17.16 -6.46 12.98
N THR A 26 18.41 -6.00 12.87
CA THR A 26 19.59 -6.63 13.48
C THR A 26 19.49 -6.67 15.01
N ALA A 27 18.86 -5.67 15.63
CA ALA A 27 18.62 -5.67 17.07
C ALA A 27 17.42 -6.54 17.50
N GLY A 28 16.71 -7.21 16.57
CA GLY A 28 15.49 -7.98 16.86
C GLY A 28 14.30 -7.10 17.27
N LYS A 29 14.31 -5.82 16.89
CA LYS A 29 13.34 -4.79 17.31
C LYS A 29 12.47 -4.27 16.17
N LEU A 30 12.69 -4.69 14.92
CA LEU A 30 11.85 -4.29 13.81
C LEU A 30 10.47 -4.94 13.92
N THR A 31 9.44 -4.12 14.10
CA THR A 31 8.03 -4.55 14.18
C THR A 31 7.34 -4.48 12.83
N LYS A 32 6.08 -4.89 12.79
CA LYS A 32 5.14 -4.51 11.73
C LYS A 32 5.29 -3.02 11.41
N THR A 33 5.50 -2.69 10.14
CA THR A 33 5.82 -1.32 9.69
C THR A 33 5.11 -1.06 8.36
N ILE A 34 4.54 0.13 8.19
CA ILE A 34 3.97 0.58 6.92
C ILE A 34 4.74 1.80 6.45
N LEU A 35 5.28 1.73 5.24
CA LEU A 35 6.03 2.81 4.60
C LEU A 35 5.11 3.58 3.65
N TYR A 36 5.16 4.90 3.72
CA TYR A 36 4.46 5.81 2.81
C TYR A 36 5.47 6.78 2.19
N ASN A 37 5.23 7.18 0.94
CA ASN A 37 5.94 8.28 0.30
C ASN A 37 4.95 9.37 -0.10
N LEU A 38 5.45 10.60 -0.23
CA LEU A 38 4.70 11.73 -0.75
C LEU A 38 5.04 12.04 -2.22
N ASN A 39 6.19 11.54 -2.69
CA ASN A 39 6.67 11.69 -4.06
C ASN A 39 6.57 10.35 -4.80
N PRO A 40 5.72 10.26 -5.84
CA PRO A 40 5.43 9.00 -6.51
C PRO A 40 6.64 8.41 -7.26
N SER A 41 7.71 9.18 -7.49
CA SER A 41 8.98 8.64 -8.03
C SER A 41 9.66 7.64 -7.08
N ALA A 42 9.25 7.59 -5.82
CA ALA A 42 9.76 6.67 -4.81
C ALA A 42 8.89 5.39 -4.66
N ASN A 43 7.86 5.18 -5.49
CA ASN A 43 6.98 4.02 -5.37
C ASN A 43 7.74 2.70 -5.45
N GLU A 44 8.56 2.51 -6.48
CA GLU A 44 9.35 1.29 -6.69
C GLU A 44 10.44 1.14 -5.62
N VAL A 45 11.00 2.26 -5.16
CA VAL A 45 11.97 2.27 -4.04
C VAL A 45 11.31 1.73 -2.78
N LEU A 46 10.11 2.19 -2.42
CA LEU A 46 9.42 1.71 -1.23
C LEU A 46 8.95 0.26 -1.40
N ALA A 47 8.37 -0.08 -2.54
CA ALA A 47 7.88 -1.42 -2.83
C ALA A 47 9.00 -2.45 -2.67
N THR A 48 10.17 -2.22 -3.30
CA THR A 48 11.35 -3.09 -3.14
C THR A 48 11.96 -3.04 -1.75
N MET A 49 11.96 -1.88 -1.07
CA MET A 49 12.47 -1.79 0.31
C MET A 49 11.72 -2.72 1.26
N THR A 50 10.41 -2.92 1.07
CA THR A 50 9.64 -3.82 1.93
C THR A 50 10.17 -5.26 1.90
N GLY A 51 10.65 -5.73 0.75
CA GLY A 51 11.14 -7.09 0.53
C GLY A 51 12.39 -7.41 1.36
N ASN A 52 13.23 -6.42 1.64
CA ASN A 52 14.48 -6.59 2.39
C ASN A 52 14.27 -7.04 3.85
N PHE A 53 13.07 -6.82 4.40
CA PHE A 53 12.82 -6.92 5.84
C PHE A 53 11.56 -7.73 6.19
N GLN A 54 11.08 -8.56 5.25
CA GLN A 54 10.11 -9.62 5.57
C GLN A 54 10.81 -10.73 6.35
N ASP A 55 10.09 -11.41 7.25
CA ASP A 55 10.65 -12.50 8.08
C ASP A 55 9.75 -13.74 8.18
N GLY A 56 8.64 -13.76 7.44
CA GLY A 56 7.68 -14.88 7.42
C GLY A 56 6.83 -15.04 8.69
N THR A 57 7.03 -14.22 9.73
CA THR A 57 6.28 -14.34 11.00
C THR A 57 4.85 -13.82 10.89
N VAL A 58 4.63 -12.83 10.01
CA VAL A 58 3.32 -12.22 9.72
C VAL A 58 3.22 -12.02 8.21
N PRO A 59 2.05 -12.29 7.58
CA PRO A 59 1.86 -12.00 6.16
C PRO A 59 2.06 -10.52 5.87
N GLY A 60 3.09 -10.18 5.09
CA GLY A 60 3.47 -8.81 4.77
C GLY A 60 3.80 -7.98 6.01
N LYS A 61 4.79 -8.42 6.81
CA LYS A 61 5.26 -7.69 8.00
C LYS A 61 5.61 -6.24 7.69
N ILE A 62 6.24 -5.99 6.54
CA ILE A 62 6.53 -4.65 6.06
C ILE A 62 5.61 -4.35 4.88
N GLN A 63 4.86 -3.26 4.97
CA GLN A 63 3.85 -2.88 4.01
C GLN A 63 4.27 -1.63 3.26
N PHE A 64 3.95 -1.55 1.97
CA PHE A 64 3.93 -0.31 1.23
C PHE A 64 2.48 0.20 1.22
N GLY A 65 2.24 1.30 1.93
CA GLY A 65 0.90 1.82 2.15
C GLY A 65 0.25 2.40 0.89
N SER A 66 -1.07 2.61 0.96
CA SER A 66 -1.86 3.26 -0.10
C SER A 66 -1.30 4.65 -0.45
N GLY A 67 -1.69 5.19 -1.62
CA GLY A 67 -1.35 6.55 -2.04
C GLY A 67 -1.68 7.56 -0.93
N TRP A 68 -0.67 8.34 -0.51
CA TRP A 68 -0.79 9.24 0.62
C TRP A 68 -0.99 10.70 0.19
N TRP A 69 -1.89 11.40 0.87
CA TRP A 69 -2.15 12.84 0.74
C TRP A 69 -2.41 13.27 -0.71
N PHE A 70 -1.44 13.92 -1.39
CA PHE A 70 -1.58 14.34 -2.80
C PHE A 70 -1.75 13.15 -3.75
N LEU A 71 -1.36 11.95 -3.32
CA LEU A 71 -1.45 10.70 -4.07
C LEU A 71 -2.73 9.92 -3.75
N ASP A 72 -3.58 10.37 -2.82
CA ASP A 72 -4.89 9.78 -2.53
C ASP A 72 -5.96 10.25 -3.55
N GLN A 73 -5.70 9.91 -4.82
CA GLN A 73 -6.56 10.11 -5.98
C GLN A 73 -6.27 9.01 -7.00
N LYS A 74 -7.14 8.82 -8.01
CA LYS A 74 -7.11 7.66 -8.92
C LYS A 74 -5.71 7.34 -9.47
N GLU A 75 -5.00 8.31 -10.03
CA GLU A 75 -3.69 8.08 -10.65
C GLU A 75 -2.63 7.70 -9.61
N GLY A 76 -2.65 8.33 -8.43
CA GLY A 76 -1.73 8.02 -7.35
C GLY A 76 -1.96 6.63 -6.77
N ILE A 77 -3.22 6.26 -6.54
CA ILE A 77 -3.63 4.94 -6.07
C ILE A 77 -3.25 3.86 -7.09
N GLN A 78 -3.53 4.07 -8.39
CA GLN A 78 -3.19 3.10 -9.43
C GLN A 78 -1.67 2.91 -9.56
N LYS A 79 -0.88 4.00 -9.55
CA LYS A 79 0.58 3.90 -9.58
C LYS A 79 1.14 3.18 -8.36
N GLN A 80 0.59 3.43 -7.17
CA GLN A 80 1.00 2.73 -5.95
C GLN A 80 0.66 1.23 -6.03
N MET A 81 -0.56 0.88 -6.43
CA MET A 81 -1.00 -0.51 -6.56
C MET A 81 -0.18 -1.27 -7.62
N ASN A 82 0.12 -0.65 -8.76
CA ASN A 82 0.94 -1.25 -9.82
C ASN A 82 2.38 -1.50 -9.36
N ALA A 83 3.00 -0.54 -8.66
CA ALA A 83 4.32 -0.75 -8.08
C ALA A 83 4.31 -1.90 -7.07
N LEU A 84 3.28 -1.98 -6.21
CA LEU A 84 3.14 -3.06 -5.24
C LEU A 84 2.82 -4.42 -5.89
N SER A 85 2.01 -4.46 -6.95
CA SER A 85 1.62 -5.70 -7.62
C SER A 85 2.81 -6.36 -8.33
N VAL A 86 3.68 -5.56 -8.96
CA VAL A 86 4.86 -6.04 -9.68
C VAL A 86 6.01 -6.39 -8.75
N LEU A 87 6.21 -5.63 -7.65
CA LEU A 87 7.41 -5.73 -6.80
C LEU A 87 7.13 -6.36 -5.42
N GLY A 88 5.88 -6.75 -5.15
CA GLY A 88 5.44 -7.30 -3.88
C GLY A 88 4.23 -8.23 -4.03
N LEU A 89 3.36 -8.23 -3.02
CA LEU A 89 2.15 -9.06 -3.00
C LEU A 89 0.91 -8.19 -2.78
N LEU A 90 0.25 -7.76 -3.85
CA LEU A 90 -0.97 -6.94 -3.77
C LEU A 90 -2.05 -7.60 -2.90
N SER A 91 -2.17 -8.93 -2.94
CA SER A 91 -3.11 -9.70 -2.11
C SER A 91 -2.91 -9.53 -0.59
N ARG A 92 -1.74 -9.03 -0.15
CA ARG A 92 -1.41 -8.78 1.25
C ARG A 92 -1.45 -7.30 1.63
N LEU A 93 -1.85 -6.41 0.71
CA LEU A 93 -2.01 -4.99 0.99
C LEU A 93 -3.02 -4.80 2.12
N VAL A 94 -2.62 -4.07 3.18
CA VAL A 94 -3.49 -3.75 4.32
C VAL A 94 -4.66 -2.83 3.96
N GLY A 95 -4.58 -2.12 2.84
CA GLY A 95 -5.70 -1.40 2.25
C GLY A 95 -5.67 0.10 2.53
N MET A 96 -6.88 0.67 2.56
CA MET A 96 -7.11 2.12 2.58
C MET A 96 -7.29 2.68 3.99
N LEU A 97 -6.88 3.93 4.18
CA LEU A 97 -7.20 4.76 5.34
C LEU A 97 -7.51 6.18 4.85
N THR A 98 -8.33 6.94 5.57
CA THR A 98 -8.80 8.25 5.08
C THR A 98 -7.79 9.37 5.24
N ASP A 99 -6.89 9.26 6.23
CA ASP A 99 -5.96 10.31 6.67
C ASP A 99 -6.62 11.70 6.75
N SER A 100 -7.83 11.74 7.31
CA SER A 100 -8.69 12.91 7.26
C SER A 100 -9.21 13.29 8.64
N ARG A 101 -9.32 14.60 8.84
CA ARG A 101 -10.02 15.23 9.98
C ARG A 101 -11.53 15.39 9.75
N SER A 102 -12.04 15.02 8.57
CA SER A 102 -13.46 15.18 8.20
C SER A 102 -14.22 13.90 8.44
N PHE A 103 -15.35 13.96 9.16
CA PHE A 103 -16.28 12.83 9.26
C PHE A 103 -16.86 12.39 7.91
N LEU A 104 -16.84 13.27 6.91
CA LEU A 104 -17.31 12.99 5.56
C LEU A 104 -16.24 12.35 4.66
N SER A 105 -15.13 11.86 5.22
CA SER A 105 -14.05 11.28 4.43
C SER A 105 -14.24 9.81 4.06
N TYR A 106 -15.21 9.10 4.64
CA TYR A 106 -15.44 7.67 4.35
C TYR A 106 -15.72 7.34 2.87
N PRO A 107 -16.29 8.23 2.03
CA PRO A 107 -16.33 8.03 0.58
C PRO A 107 -14.96 7.81 -0.07
N ARG A 108 -13.84 8.20 0.56
CA ARG A 108 -12.48 7.83 0.10
C ARG A 108 -12.27 6.31 0.06
N HIS A 109 -12.88 5.55 0.99
CA HIS A 109 -12.85 4.09 0.93
C HIS A 109 -13.65 3.56 -0.25
N GLU A 110 -14.81 4.14 -0.56
CA GLU A 110 -15.58 3.76 -1.76
C GLU A 110 -14.75 4.04 -3.03
N TYR A 111 -14.15 5.23 -3.10
CA TYR A 111 -13.30 5.63 -4.22
C TYR A 111 -12.13 4.66 -4.42
N PHE A 112 -11.38 4.35 -3.36
CA PHE A 112 -10.30 3.36 -3.39
C PHE A 112 -10.80 1.98 -3.86
N ARG A 113 -11.93 1.49 -3.35
CA ARG A 113 -12.49 0.18 -3.73
C ARG A 113 -12.88 0.13 -5.20
N ARG A 114 -13.45 1.20 -5.74
CA ARG A 114 -13.76 1.31 -7.17
C ARG A 114 -12.49 1.29 -8.02
N VAL A 115 -11.43 1.99 -7.60
CA VAL A 115 -10.13 1.96 -8.29
C VAL A 115 -9.53 0.55 -8.26
N LEU A 116 -9.53 -0.11 -7.10
CA LEU A 116 -9.05 -1.49 -6.95
C LEU A 116 -9.82 -2.48 -7.85
N CYS A 117 -11.15 -2.46 -7.78
CA CYS A 117 -11.98 -3.37 -8.57
C CYS A 117 -11.83 -3.11 -10.08
N ASN A 118 -11.70 -1.85 -10.50
CA ASN A 118 -11.45 -1.55 -11.91
C ASN A 118 -10.07 -2.03 -12.37
N LEU A 119 -9.03 -1.89 -11.53
CA LEU A 119 -7.69 -2.39 -11.85
C LEU A 119 -7.74 -3.91 -12.06
N LEU A 120 -8.24 -4.66 -11.06
CA LEU A 120 -8.34 -6.12 -11.14
C LEU A 120 -9.29 -6.60 -12.24
N GLY A 121 -10.40 -5.88 -12.48
CA GLY A 121 -11.34 -6.20 -13.54
C GLY A 121 -10.71 -6.06 -14.93
N ASN A 122 -9.95 -4.97 -15.15
CA ASN A 122 -9.22 -4.78 -16.40
C ASN A 122 -8.17 -5.86 -16.62
N ASP A 123 -7.41 -6.23 -15.58
CA ASP A 123 -6.42 -7.31 -15.67
C ASP A 123 -7.07 -8.65 -16.05
N VAL A 124 -8.31 -8.91 -15.59
CA VAL A 124 -9.09 -10.09 -15.99
C VAL A 124 -9.56 -10.00 -17.43
N GLU A 125 -10.14 -8.86 -17.84
CA GLU A 125 -10.63 -8.65 -19.21
C GLU A 125 -9.50 -8.74 -20.24
N ASN A 126 -8.29 -8.29 -19.87
CA ASN A 126 -7.09 -8.37 -20.70
C ASN A 126 -6.43 -9.77 -20.70
N GLY A 127 -6.89 -10.69 -19.86
CA GLY A 127 -6.29 -12.03 -19.72
C GLY A 127 -4.96 -12.06 -18.97
N GLU A 128 -4.61 -10.98 -18.25
CA GLU A 128 -3.43 -10.92 -17.38
C GLU A 128 -3.65 -11.71 -16.09
N ILE A 129 -4.90 -11.73 -15.60
CA ILE A 129 -5.37 -12.62 -14.54
C ILE A 129 -6.46 -13.54 -15.12
N PRO A 130 -6.35 -14.87 -15.00
CA PRO A 130 -7.33 -15.77 -15.60
C PRO A 130 -8.69 -15.66 -14.91
N VAL A 131 -9.77 -15.61 -15.71
CA VAL A 131 -11.16 -15.57 -15.23
C VAL A 131 -11.52 -16.76 -14.33
N SER A 132 -10.82 -17.90 -14.47
CA SER A 132 -11.00 -19.06 -13.59
C SER A 132 -10.62 -18.79 -12.13
N GLU A 133 -9.85 -17.74 -11.85
CA GLU A 133 -9.46 -17.33 -10.48
C GLU A 133 -10.45 -16.31 -9.87
N MET A 134 -11.62 -16.07 -10.48
CA MET A 134 -12.58 -15.06 -10.03
C MET A 134 -12.94 -15.16 -8.54
N GLU A 135 -13.09 -16.38 -8.00
CA GLU A 135 -13.35 -16.57 -6.58
C GLU A 135 -12.22 -16.02 -5.70
N ARG A 136 -10.97 -16.28 -6.09
CA ARG A 136 -9.78 -15.80 -5.40
C ARG A 136 -9.63 -14.28 -5.53
N ILE A 137 -9.96 -13.71 -6.69
CA ILE A 137 -9.95 -12.26 -6.92
C ILE A 137 -11.00 -11.58 -6.03
N CYS A 138 -12.22 -12.11 -5.97
CA CYS A 138 -13.27 -11.63 -5.06
C CYS A 138 -12.83 -11.71 -3.59
N GLN A 139 -12.14 -12.78 -3.19
CA GLN A 139 -11.58 -12.88 -1.84
C GLN A 139 -10.49 -11.82 -1.60
N MET A 140 -9.59 -11.61 -2.56
CA MET A 140 -8.56 -10.58 -2.49
C MET A 140 -9.14 -9.18 -2.30
N VAL A 141 -10.23 -8.85 -3.01
CA VAL A 141 -10.94 -7.57 -2.84
C VAL A 141 -11.47 -7.43 -1.42
N LYS A 142 -12.07 -8.47 -0.83
CA LYS A 142 -12.54 -8.47 0.56
C LYS A 142 -11.39 -8.30 1.55
N ASP A 143 -10.27 -8.97 1.29
CA ASP A 143 -9.09 -8.93 2.13
C ASP A 143 -8.47 -7.53 2.16
N ILE A 144 -8.21 -6.95 1.00
CA ILE A 144 -7.67 -5.58 0.88
C ILE A 144 -8.67 -4.55 1.42
N SER A 145 -9.98 -4.78 1.28
CA SER A 145 -11.00 -3.85 1.74
C SER A 145 -11.20 -3.84 3.25
N TYR A 146 -10.77 -4.90 3.96
CA TYR A 146 -11.03 -5.04 5.40
C TYR A 146 -10.13 -6.07 6.11
N TYR A 147 -10.13 -7.33 5.68
CA TYR A 147 -9.57 -8.43 6.50
C TYR A 147 -8.05 -8.36 6.67
N ASN A 148 -7.30 -7.86 5.69
CA ASN A 148 -5.87 -7.66 5.82
C ASN A 148 -5.54 -6.66 6.93
N ALA A 149 -6.20 -5.49 6.94
CA ALA A 149 -6.05 -4.52 8.04
C ALA A 149 -6.44 -5.13 9.38
N LYS A 150 -7.62 -5.78 9.45
CA LYS A 150 -8.12 -6.41 10.67
C LYS A 150 -7.09 -7.37 11.27
N ASN A 151 -6.55 -8.28 10.45
CA ASN A 151 -5.58 -9.27 10.87
C ASN A 151 -4.21 -8.64 11.19
N TYR A 152 -3.78 -7.66 10.40
CA TYR A 152 -2.52 -6.98 10.58
C TYR A 152 -2.50 -6.16 11.88
N PHE A 153 -3.59 -5.50 12.25
CA PHE A 153 -3.67 -4.67 13.47
C PHE A 153 -4.28 -5.38 14.69
N ARG A 154 -4.97 -6.52 14.50
CA ARG A 154 -5.63 -7.31 15.55
C ARG A 154 -6.76 -6.56 16.27
N PHE A 155 -7.69 -5.98 15.52
CA PHE A 155 -8.95 -5.41 16.04
C PHE A 155 -10.19 -6.18 15.57
#